data_AF-A0A507FAR5-F1
#
_entry.id   AF-A0A507FAR5-F1
#
_cell.length_a   1.000
_cell.length_b   1.000
_cell.length_c   1.000
_cell.angle_alpha   90.00
_cell.angle_beta   90.00
_cell.angle_gamma   90.00
#
_symmetry.space_group_name_H-M   'P 1'
#
loop_
_entity.id
_entity.type
_entity.pdbx_description
1 polymer ?
#
loop_
_entity_poly.entity_id
_entity_poly.type
_entity_poly.pdbx_seq_one_letter_code
_entity_poly.pdbx_strand_id
1 'polypeptide(L)'
;MSLDVYTFRHLQENEVDAVLNHLVLVFSSRPGGVPRGLFADHFLNDADRDIEGVRVAVLRGNALEKDEIVGTVRVYRRTLNLGPYGNLSCGAIGDVGTSPVHSGKGIASRLMREAEEYMIDRGISVAVLHTGSAAKLYAKLGWCICPMRMCTLSFEVGELKFGVEKWMRHARPVNVKRLADMRLMRLLHEKFAPVGSFVRSEAYWRDWVSADPQDTRRKLVRHVLEASVDGKVVQAYLFLDMSTLAVEQVLTSGKADIPVVLTVREFFVGHVKGDNVSTVPPEQFVGIFGALLLAGVNHIFDESILVDSVQLKATFPAILMPEAAMDAVRDSDLFDWLAPQKRVFYEDFGWMWKVLRPFVLVSHEAKSIITSNEEFVQKLTKPISILSIISGPINPYGFLKTDDF
;
A
#
# COMPACT_ATOMS: atom_id res chain seq x y z
N MET A 1 1.42 -37.40 2.34
CA MET A 1 0.71 -37.39 3.64
C MET A 1 -0.73 -37.01 3.39
N SER A 2 -1.70 -37.73 3.95
CA SER A 2 -3.11 -37.36 3.84
C SER A 2 -3.36 -36.02 4.56
N LEU A 3 -4.34 -35.23 4.09
CA LEU A 3 -4.75 -34.00 4.76
C LEU A 3 -5.50 -34.25 6.08
N ASP A 4 -5.88 -35.50 6.36
CA ASP A 4 -6.68 -35.92 7.52
C ASP A 4 -6.01 -35.68 8.87
N VAL A 5 -4.69 -35.42 8.89
CA VAL A 5 -3.95 -35.09 10.12
C VAL A 5 -4.07 -33.61 10.52
N TYR A 6 -4.60 -32.77 9.62
CA TYR A 6 -4.81 -31.35 9.88
C TYR A 6 -6.28 -31.07 10.13
N THR A 7 -6.56 -30.24 11.14
CA THR A 7 -7.88 -29.62 11.32
C THR A 7 -7.85 -28.23 10.71
N PHE A 8 -8.76 -27.96 9.76
CA PHE A 8 -8.94 -26.64 9.17
C PHE A 8 -10.14 -25.96 9.82
N ARG A 9 -9.95 -24.72 10.29
CA ARG A 9 -10.99 -23.96 11.01
C ARG A 9 -10.64 -22.47 11.05
N HIS A 10 -11.54 -21.66 11.60
CA HIS A 10 -11.19 -20.31 12.00
C HIS A 10 -10.28 -20.30 13.24
N LEU A 11 -9.52 -19.21 13.36
CA LEU A 11 -8.70 -18.90 14.52
C LEU A 11 -9.56 -18.76 15.78
N GLN A 12 -9.08 -19.18 16.95
CA GLN A 12 -9.71 -18.87 18.23
C GLN A 12 -9.06 -17.64 18.88
N GLU A 13 -9.80 -16.89 19.70
CA GLU A 13 -9.31 -15.65 20.34
C GLU A 13 -8.00 -15.84 21.12
N ASN A 14 -7.88 -16.96 21.85
CA ASN A 14 -6.69 -17.28 22.63
C ASN A 14 -5.49 -17.77 21.79
N GLU A 15 -5.64 -17.88 20.48
CA GLU A 15 -4.61 -18.38 19.55
C GLU A 15 -3.95 -17.28 18.71
N VAL A 16 -4.36 -16.01 18.88
CA VAL A 16 -3.78 -14.88 18.15
C VAL A 16 -2.25 -14.87 18.26
N ASP A 17 -1.71 -15.04 19.47
CA ASP A 17 -0.26 -15.07 19.66
C ASP A 17 0.42 -16.23 18.94
N ALA A 18 -0.23 -17.39 18.85
CA ALA A 18 0.29 -18.55 18.13
C ALA A 18 0.35 -18.29 16.62
N VAL A 19 -0.66 -17.65 16.03
CA VAL A 19 -0.64 -17.23 14.62
C VAL A 19 0.48 -16.23 14.35
N LEU A 20 0.63 -15.22 15.22
CA LEU A 20 1.65 -14.20 15.03
C LEU A 20 3.07 -14.81 15.11
N ASN A 21 3.29 -15.78 16.00
CA ASN A 21 4.56 -16.51 16.07
C ASN A 21 4.78 -17.42 14.85
N HIS A 22 3.74 -18.12 14.38
CA HIS A 22 3.79 -18.91 13.14
C HIS A 22 4.18 -18.06 11.94
N LEU A 23 3.61 -16.86 11.78
CA LEU A 23 3.94 -15.95 10.69
C LEU A 23 5.40 -15.50 10.76
N VAL A 24 5.93 -15.15 11.94
CA VAL A 24 7.35 -14.84 12.10
C VAL A 24 8.23 -16.01 11.64
N LEU A 25 7.88 -17.24 12.00
CA LEU A 25 8.62 -18.43 11.58
C LEU A 25 8.56 -18.64 10.06
N VAL A 26 7.37 -18.57 9.46
CA VAL A 26 7.19 -18.74 8.01
C VAL A 26 7.98 -17.71 7.21
N PHE A 27 8.03 -16.47 7.67
CA PHE A 27 8.69 -15.37 6.98
C PHE A 27 10.11 -15.09 7.48
N SER A 28 10.67 -15.96 8.32
CA SER A 28 12.03 -15.82 8.89
C SER A 28 13.14 -15.91 7.85
N SER A 29 12.92 -16.62 6.74
CA SER A 29 13.91 -16.79 5.66
C SER A 29 14.06 -15.56 4.77
N ARG A 30 13.22 -14.54 4.94
CA ARG A 30 13.38 -13.27 4.23
C ARG A 30 14.62 -12.53 4.76
N PRO A 31 15.33 -11.77 3.91
CA PRO A 31 16.44 -10.93 4.36
C PRO A 31 16.00 -10.02 5.53
N GLY A 32 16.75 -10.08 6.64
CA GLY A 32 16.41 -9.36 7.88
C GLY A 32 15.21 -9.91 8.67
N GLY A 33 14.61 -11.03 8.22
CA GLY A 33 13.39 -11.59 8.79
C GLY A 33 12.17 -10.66 8.64
N VAL A 34 11.03 -11.12 9.15
CA VAL A 34 9.85 -10.25 9.35
C VAL A 34 9.53 -10.21 10.84
N PRO A 35 9.56 -9.03 11.48
CA PRO A 35 9.33 -8.92 12.91
C PRO A 35 7.86 -9.18 13.22
N ARG A 36 7.64 -9.70 14.43
CA ARG A 36 6.30 -9.96 14.96
C ARG A 36 5.41 -8.70 14.97
N GLY A 37 6.02 -7.54 15.18
CA GLY A 37 5.35 -6.24 15.22
C GLY A 37 4.54 -5.95 13.95
N LEU A 38 5.04 -6.32 12.78
CA LEU A 38 4.31 -6.15 11.51
C LEU A 38 2.96 -6.89 11.54
N PHE A 39 2.97 -8.17 11.88
CA PHE A 39 1.76 -8.98 11.92
C PHE A 39 0.83 -8.57 13.07
N ALA A 40 1.40 -8.09 14.18
CA ALA A 40 0.64 -7.55 15.29
C ALA A 40 -0.11 -6.27 14.87
N ASP A 41 0.55 -5.34 14.17
CA ASP A 41 -0.10 -4.16 13.62
C ASP A 41 -1.22 -4.54 12.66
N HIS A 42 -0.95 -5.51 11.78
CA HIS A 42 -1.94 -6.02 10.84
C HIS A 42 -3.23 -6.46 11.52
N PHE A 43 -3.13 -7.10 12.70
CA PHE A 43 -4.27 -7.62 13.44
C PHE A 43 -4.89 -6.58 14.37
N LEU A 44 -4.09 -5.95 15.22
CA LEU A 44 -4.55 -5.10 16.32
C LEU A 44 -5.05 -3.73 15.85
N ASN A 45 -4.43 -3.18 14.79
CA ASN A 45 -4.75 -1.84 14.29
C ASN A 45 -5.86 -1.85 13.22
N ASP A 46 -6.29 -3.02 12.77
CA ASP A 46 -7.39 -3.17 11.82
C ASP A 46 -8.74 -3.01 12.54
N ALA A 47 -9.41 -1.88 12.29
CA ALA A 47 -10.72 -1.59 12.86
C ALA A 47 -11.79 -2.59 12.41
N ASP A 48 -11.60 -3.25 11.27
CA ASP A 48 -12.55 -4.22 10.70
C ASP A 48 -12.14 -5.68 10.95
N ARG A 49 -11.14 -5.90 11.84
CA ARG A 49 -10.60 -7.24 12.14
C ARG A 49 -11.72 -8.23 12.45
N ASP A 50 -11.62 -9.41 11.86
CA ASP A 50 -12.56 -10.50 12.05
C ASP A 50 -11.78 -11.80 12.26
N ILE A 51 -11.89 -12.36 13.46
CA ILE A 51 -11.23 -13.62 13.83
C ILE A 51 -11.74 -14.77 12.97
N GLU A 52 -13.02 -14.76 12.58
CA GLU A 52 -13.54 -15.76 11.67
C GLU A 52 -12.89 -15.66 10.28
N GLY A 53 -12.50 -14.45 9.87
CA GLY A 53 -11.77 -14.21 8.62
C GLY A 53 -10.34 -14.73 8.62
N VAL A 54 -9.81 -15.17 9.77
CA VAL A 54 -8.50 -15.84 9.86
C VAL A 54 -8.73 -17.35 9.84
N ARG A 55 -8.33 -18.01 8.75
CA ARG A 55 -8.39 -19.47 8.63
C ARG A 55 -7.02 -20.08 8.94
N VAL A 56 -7.03 -21.16 9.70
CA VAL A 56 -5.83 -21.85 10.16
C VAL A 56 -5.89 -23.34 9.87
N ALA A 57 -4.71 -23.91 9.58
CA ALA A 57 -4.49 -25.35 9.52
C ALA A 57 -3.72 -25.75 10.77
N VAL A 58 -4.30 -26.66 11.55
CA VAL A 58 -3.77 -27.08 12.84
C VAL A 58 -3.38 -28.54 12.77
N LEU A 59 -2.10 -28.83 13.00
CA LEU A 59 -1.63 -30.18 13.23
C LEU A 59 -2.01 -30.58 14.66
N ARG A 60 -2.76 -31.68 14.79
CA ARG A 60 -3.12 -32.18 16.12
C ARG A 60 -1.87 -32.69 16.84
N GLY A 61 -1.68 -32.20 18.05
CA GLY A 61 -0.67 -32.73 18.95
C GLY A 61 -1.06 -34.12 19.47
N ASN A 62 -0.14 -34.76 20.17
CA ASN A 62 -0.41 -35.99 20.92
C ASN A 62 -0.56 -35.67 22.42
N ALA A 63 -0.66 -36.68 23.29
CA ALA A 63 -0.81 -36.48 24.73
C ALA A 63 0.31 -35.63 25.40
N LEU A 64 1.46 -35.47 24.73
CA LEU A 64 2.64 -34.75 25.22
C LEU A 64 2.92 -33.45 24.44
N GLU A 65 2.30 -33.26 23.29
CA GLU A 65 2.53 -32.13 22.38
C GLU A 65 1.23 -31.33 22.19
N LYS A 66 1.31 -30.01 22.24
CA LYS A 66 0.16 -29.15 21.97
C LYS A 66 -0.16 -29.15 20.48
N ASP A 67 -1.41 -28.81 20.17
CA ASP A 67 -1.81 -28.48 18.80
C ASP A 67 -0.94 -27.35 18.25
N GLU A 68 -0.52 -27.50 16.99
CA GLU A 68 0.38 -26.57 16.30
C GLU A 68 -0.31 -25.94 15.10
N ILE A 69 -0.28 -24.60 15.02
CA ILE A 69 -0.69 -23.89 13.81
C ILE A 69 0.42 -24.03 12.77
N VAL A 70 0.13 -24.73 11.69
CA VAL A 70 1.09 -25.01 10.61
C VAL A 70 0.75 -24.29 9.31
N GLY A 71 -0.39 -23.62 9.25
CA GLY A 71 -0.78 -22.78 8.11
C GLY A 71 -1.83 -21.74 8.48
N THR A 72 -1.81 -20.61 7.77
CA THR A 72 -2.68 -19.46 7.99
C THR A 72 -3.06 -18.79 6.67
N VAL A 73 -4.24 -18.18 6.64
CA VAL A 73 -4.64 -17.14 5.69
C VAL A 73 -5.59 -16.20 6.39
N ARG A 74 -5.52 -14.91 6.08
CA ARG A 74 -6.45 -13.91 6.60
C ARG A 74 -7.17 -13.18 5.49
N VAL A 75 -8.47 -12.98 5.71
CA VAL A 75 -9.31 -12.06 4.93
C VAL A 75 -9.47 -10.75 5.68
N TYR A 76 -9.02 -9.67 5.06
CA TYR A 76 -9.26 -8.29 5.45
C TYR A 76 -10.51 -7.79 4.72
N ARG A 77 -11.57 -7.49 5.46
CA ARG A 77 -12.81 -6.97 4.87
C ARG A 77 -12.61 -5.51 4.50
N ARG A 78 -12.78 -5.20 3.23
CA ARG A 78 -12.57 -3.86 2.67
C ARG A 78 -13.69 -3.51 1.70
N THR A 79 -13.69 -2.26 1.28
CA THR A 79 -14.56 -1.75 0.22
C THR A 79 -13.69 -1.02 -0.78
N LEU A 80 -13.83 -1.34 -2.07
CA LEU A 80 -13.15 -0.64 -3.15
C LEU A 80 -14.00 0.54 -3.60
N ASN A 81 -13.40 1.71 -3.72
CA ASN A 81 -13.99 2.87 -4.38
C ASN A 81 -13.86 2.68 -5.89
N LEU A 82 -14.96 2.53 -6.62
CA LEU A 82 -14.95 2.41 -8.08
C LEU A 82 -15.29 3.73 -8.79
N GLY A 83 -15.11 4.86 -8.11
CA GLY A 83 -15.35 6.20 -8.62
C GLY A 83 -16.82 6.38 -9.02
N PRO A 84 -17.12 6.73 -10.28
CA PRO A 84 -18.49 7.00 -10.73
C PRO A 84 -19.40 5.76 -10.74
N TYR A 85 -18.86 4.57 -10.45
CA TYR A 85 -19.59 3.30 -10.31
C TYR A 85 -19.93 2.95 -8.85
N GLY A 86 -19.56 3.80 -7.90
CA GLY A 86 -19.84 3.59 -6.48
C GLY A 86 -18.83 2.66 -5.81
N ASN A 87 -19.28 1.89 -4.81
CA ASN A 87 -18.43 1.09 -3.94
C ASN A 87 -18.68 -0.41 -4.15
N LEU A 88 -17.62 -1.23 -4.03
CA LEU A 88 -17.69 -2.69 -4.19
C LEU A 88 -17.09 -3.42 -2.98
N SER A 89 -17.78 -4.42 -2.45
CA SER A 89 -17.27 -5.25 -1.35
C SER A 89 -16.06 -6.07 -1.80
N CYS A 90 -15.00 -6.05 -0.99
CA CYS A 90 -13.73 -6.67 -1.33
C CYS A 90 -13.12 -7.39 -0.12
N GLY A 91 -12.60 -8.60 -0.34
CA GLY A 91 -11.74 -9.28 0.61
C GLY A 91 -10.28 -9.16 0.17
N ALA A 92 -9.48 -8.40 0.91
CA ALA A 92 -8.04 -8.42 0.71
C ALA A 92 -7.46 -9.64 1.45
N ILE A 93 -6.63 -10.44 0.79
CA ILE A 93 -5.99 -11.60 1.39
C ILE A 93 -4.57 -11.23 1.81
N GLY A 94 -4.21 -11.59 3.04
CA GLY A 94 -2.86 -11.47 3.57
C GLY A 94 -2.57 -12.56 4.59
N ASP A 95 -1.39 -12.47 5.21
CA ASP A 95 -0.90 -13.42 6.22
C ASP A 95 -1.00 -14.90 5.79
N VAL A 96 -0.83 -15.13 4.48
CA VAL A 96 -0.80 -16.46 3.89
C VAL A 96 0.54 -17.10 4.22
N GLY A 97 0.51 -18.12 5.07
CA GLY A 97 1.72 -18.81 5.51
C GLY A 97 1.50 -20.30 5.63
N THR A 98 2.52 -21.08 5.29
CA THR A 98 2.55 -22.52 5.59
C THR A 98 3.95 -22.83 6.11
N SER A 99 4.01 -23.54 7.24
CA SER A 99 5.27 -23.95 7.84
C SER A 99 6.13 -24.67 6.80
N PRO A 100 7.44 -24.36 6.67
CA PRO A 100 8.30 -25.00 5.67
C PRO A 100 8.28 -26.54 5.74
N VAL A 101 8.19 -27.12 6.94
CA VAL A 101 8.12 -28.58 7.18
C VAL A 101 6.80 -29.20 6.69
N HIS A 102 5.77 -28.37 6.50
CA HIS A 102 4.45 -28.77 6.02
C HIS A 102 4.14 -28.26 4.61
N SER A 103 5.11 -27.63 3.95
CA SER A 103 5.00 -27.16 2.58
C SER A 103 4.82 -28.32 1.59
N GLY A 104 4.24 -28.04 0.42
CA GLY A 104 3.97 -29.06 -0.60
C GLY A 104 2.83 -30.04 -0.29
N LYS A 105 2.17 -29.93 0.86
CA LYS A 105 1.06 -30.82 1.29
C LYS A 105 -0.34 -30.32 0.92
N GLY A 106 -0.45 -29.24 0.14
CA GLY A 106 -1.73 -28.66 -0.29
C GLY A 106 -2.43 -27.77 0.74
N ILE A 107 -1.81 -27.50 1.90
CA ILE A 107 -2.37 -26.69 2.99
C ILE A 107 -2.76 -25.28 2.52
N ALA A 108 -1.84 -24.56 1.89
CA ALA A 108 -2.12 -23.21 1.37
C ALA A 108 -3.30 -23.20 0.38
N SER A 109 -3.37 -24.17 -0.53
CA SER A 109 -4.49 -24.28 -1.48
C SER A 109 -5.82 -24.53 -0.79
N ARG A 110 -5.84 -25.37 0.26
CA ARG A 110 -7.05 -25.61 1.04
C ARG A 110 -7.49 -24.37 1.81
N LEU A 111 -6.56 -23.70 2.49
CA LEU A 111 -6.81 -22.46 3.22
C LEU A 111 -7.36 -21.36 2.32
N MET A 112 -6.79 -21.17 1.13
CA MET A 112 -7.29 -20.20 0.16
C MET A 112 -8.75 -20.49 -0.24
N ARG A 113 -9.14 -21.76 -0.41
CA ARG A 113 -10.54 -22.12 -0.69
C ARG A 113 -11.46 -21.81 0.48
N GLU A 114 -11.04 -22.06 1.72
CA GLU A 114 -11.83 -21.72 2.91
C GLU A 114 -11.96 -20.21 3.13
N ALA A 115 -10.97 -19.43 2.70
CA ALA A 115 -11.05 -17.98 2.64
C ALA A 115 -12.04 -17.51 1.55
N GLU A 116 -12.04 -18.15 0.39
CA GLU A 116 -13.02 -17.87 -0.68
C GLU A 116 -14.46 -18.20 -0.25
N GLU A 117 -14.68 -19.36 0.37
CA GLU A 117 -15.98 -19.76 0.95
C GLU A 117 -16.44 -18.74 2.00
N TYR A 118 -15.56 -18.35 2.94
CA TYR A 118 -15.83 -17.29 3.91
C TYR A 118 -16.29 -15.98 3.26
N MET A 119 -15.61 -15.56 2.19
CA MET A 119 -15.93 -14.33 1.46
C MET A 119 -17.29 -14.43 0.73
N ILE A 120 -17.54 -15.56 0.07
CA ILE A 120 -18.78 -15.81 -0.67
C ILE A 120 -19.99 -15.79 0.27
N ASP A 121 -19.90 -16.48 1.42
CA ASP A 121 -20.95 -16.56 2.43
C ASP A 121 -21.33 -15.19 3.01
N ARG A 122 -20.38 -14.25 3.01
CA ARG A 122 -20.56 -12.87 3.50
C ARG A 122 -20.92 -11.86 2.41
N GLY A 123 -21.16 -12.31 1.18
CA GLY A 123 -21.53 -11.41 0.08
C GLY A 123 -20.39 -10.53 -0.43
N ILE A 124 -19.14 -10.95 -0.24
CA ILE A 124 -17.98 -10.27 -0.82
C ILE A 124 -17.89 -10.63 -2.31
N SER A 125 -17.83 -9.61 -3.17
CA SER A 125 -17.88 -9.78 -4.63
C SER A 125 -16.54 -10.10 -5.25
N VAL A 126 -15.47 -9.45 -4.77
CA VAL A 126 -14.12 -9.58 -5.31
C VAL A 126 -13.10 -9.80 -4.20
N ALA A 127 -11.98 -10.42 -4.56
CA ALA A 127 -10.83 -10.54 -3.69
C ALA A 127 -9.58 -9.97 -4.35
N VAL A 128 -8.67 -9.45 -3.53
CA VAL A 128 -7.36 -8.93 -3.96
C VAL A 128 -6.27 -9.49 -3.06
N LEU A 129 -5.07 -9.66 -3.60
CA LEU A 129 -3.89 -10.03 -2.82
C LEU A 129 -2.64 -9.46 -3.46
N HIS A 130 -1.58 -9.34 -2.67
CA HIS A 130 -0.23 -9.15 -3.18
C HIS A 130 0.57 -10.43 -2.97
N THR A 131 1.29 -10.87 -3.99
CA THR A 131 2.14 -12.05 -3.98
C THR A 131 3.54 -11.71 -4.46
N GLY A 132 4.51 -12.38 -3.85
CA GLY A 132 5.84 -12.53 -4.42
C GLY A 132 5.93 -13.76 -5.30
N SER A 133 6.89 -14.63 -4.97
CA SER A 133 7.18 -15.90 -5.65
C SER A 133 6.00 -16.90 -5.73
N ALA A 134 4.92 -16.69 -4.97
CA ALA A 134 3.75 -17.57 -4.94
C ALA A 134 2.70 -17.31 -6.06
N ALA A 135 2.96 -16.43 -7.03
CA ALA A 135 2.00 -16.11 -8.10
C ALA A 135 1.48 -17.35 -8.86
N LYS A 136 2.35 -18.35 -9.11
CA LYS A 136 1.97 -19.61 -9.76
C LYS A 136 0.96 -20.43 -8.94
N LEU A 137 1.00 -20.37 -7.61
CA LEU A 137 0.02 -21.03 -6.74
C LEU A 137 -1.36 -20.39 -6.90
N TYR A 138 -1.43 -19.07 -6.79
CA TYR A 138 -2.69 -18.33 -6.89
C TYR A 138 -3.30 -18.43 -8.29
N ALA A 139 -2.49 -18.38 -9.35
CA ALA A 139 -2.96 -18.56 -10.72
C ALA A 139 -3.68 -19.92 -10.92
N LYS A 140 -3.15 -21.00 -10.34
CA LYS A 140 -3.80 -22.32 -10.36
C LYS A 140 -5.14 -22.36 -9.61
N LEU A 141 -5.37 -21.41 -8.71
CA LEU A 141 -6.62 -21.23 -7.99
C LEU A 141 -7.57 -20.23 -8.68
N GLY A 142 -7.26 -19.79 -9.90
CA GLY A 142 -8.10 -18.88 -10.68
C GLY A 142 -7.92 -17.40 -10.33
N TRP A 143 -6.83 -17.03 -9.66
CA TRP A 143 -6.47 -15.62 -9.46
C TRP A 143 -5.80 -15.06 -10.71
N CYS A 144 -6.11 -13.81 -11.04
CA CYS A 144 -5.57 -13.10 -12.20
C CYS A 144 -4.60 -12.01 -11.76
N ILE A 145 -3.50 -11.83 -12.50
CA ILE A 145 -2.55 -10.74 -12.25
C ILE A 145 -3.21 -9.39 -12.60
N CYS A 146 -2.96 -8.38 -11.78
CA CYS A 146 -3.29 -6.98 -12.02
C CYS A 146 -2.00 -6.17 -12.01
N PRO A 147 -1.39 -5.88 -13.19
CA PRO A 147 -0.14 -5.13 -13.24
C PRO A 147 -0.34 -3.71 -12.69
N MET A 148 0.58 -3.28 -11.83
CA MET A 148 0.63 -1.91 -11.32
C MET A 148 1.82 -1.18 -11.95
N ARG A 149 1.56 -0.09 -12.68
CA ARG A 149 2.64 0.73 -13.24
C ARG A 149 3.31 1.53 -12.12
N MET A 150 4.61 1.31 -11.96
CA MET A 150 5.46 1.97 -10.99
C MET A 150 6.39 2.97 -11.68
N CYS A 151 6.88 3.94 -10.90
CA CYS A 151 7.91 4.88 -11.26
C CYS A 151 8.96 4.89 -10.15
N THR A 152 10.23 4.85 -10.54
CA THR A 152 11.37 5.13 -9.67
C THR A 152 12.08 6.36 -10.17
N LEU A 153 12.26 7.34 -9.30
CA LEU A 153 13.09 8.53 -9.51
C LEU A 153 14.43 8.34 -8.79
N SER A 154 15.53 8.62 -9.48
CA SER A 154 16.87 8.60 -8.89
C SER A 154 17.45 10.00 -8.87
N PHE A 155 17.87 10.50 -7.72
CA PHE A 155 18.40 11.86 -7.58
C PHE A 155 19.28 12.00 -6.33
N GLU A 156 20.09 13.05 -6.29
CA GLU A 156 20.84 13.46 -5.11
C GLU A 156 19.98 14.33 -4.20
N VAL A 157 20.23 14.26 -2.88
CA VAL A 157 19.53 15.12 -1.90
C VAL A 157 19.67 16.60 -2.26
N GLY A 158 20.84 17.02 -2.71
CA GLY A 158 21.09 18.41 -3.14
C GLY A 158 20.19 18.84 -4.30
N GLU A 159 19.92 17.95 -5.26
CA GLU A 159 19.03 18.25 -6.41
C GLU A 159 17.59 18.54 -5.95
N LEU A 160 17.13 17.91 -4.86
CA LEU A 160 15.77 18.09 -4.33
C LEU A 160 15.58 19.43 -3.61
N LYS A 161 16.66 20.08 -3.16
CA LYS A 161 16.58 21.34 -2.40
C LYS A 161 16.16 22.53 -3.26
N PHE A 162 16.50 22.50 -4.55
CA PHE A 162 16.19 23.58 -5.48
C PHE A 162 14.70 23.55 -5.88
N GLY A 163 14.05 24.70 -5.82
CA GLY A 163 12.66 24.86 -6.30
C GLY A 163 11.56 24.53 -5.32
N VAL A 164 11.91 23.93 -4.18
CA VAL A 164 10.96 23.47 -3.18
C VAL A 164 10.91 24.36 -1.94
N GLU A 165 11.84 25.32 -1.81
CA GLU A 165 12.04 26.15 -0.61
C GLU A 165 10.78 26.94 -0.26
N LYS A 166 10.03 27.39 -1.27
CA LYS A 166 8.78 28.13 -1.07
C LYS A 166 7.70 27.30 -0.36
N TRP A 167 7.74 25.99 -0.53
CA TRP A 167 6.79 25.03 0.03
C TRP A 167 7.31 24.40 1.31
N MET A 168 8.61 24.14 1.40
CA MET A 168 9.28 23.51 2.55
C MET A 168 8.94 24.16 3.88
N ARG A 169 8.88 25.50 3.94
CA ARG A 169 8.53 26.25 5.16
C ARG A 169 7.14 25.94 5.73
N HIS A 170 6.27 25.32 4.93
CA HIS A 170 4.90 24.96 5.30
C HIS A 170 4.73 23.46 5.55
N ALA A 171 5.75 22.65 5.23
CA ALA A 171 5.75 21.22 5.48
C ALA A 171 6.04 20.94 6.96
N ARG A 172 5.30 20.01 7.55
CA ARG A 172 5.49 19.59 8.94
C ARG A 172 5.02 18.15 9.16
N PRO A 173 5.52 17.46 10.20
CA PRO A 173 4.99 16.16 10.57
C PRO A 173 3.47 16.20 10.83
N VAL A 174 2.78 15.13 10.45
CA VAL A 174 1.37 14.92 10.84
C VAL A 174 1.27 14.85 12.36
N ASN A 175 0.33 15.59 12.94
CA ASN A 175 -0.11 15.35 14.31
C ASN A 175 -1.44 14.58 14.27
N VAL A 176 -1.40 13.27 14.47
CA VAL A 176 -2.58 12.40 14.40
C VAL A 176 -3.64 12.70 15.47
N LYS A 177 -3.26 13.37 16.57
CA LYS A 177 -4.19 13.83 17.61
C LYS A 177 -4.90 15.14 17.22
N ARG A 178 -4.40 15.85 16.21
CA ARG A 178 -4.99 17.10 15.71
C ARG A 178 -6.06 16.76 14.67
N LEU A 179 -7.32 17.00 15.02
CA LEU A 179 -8.48 16.77 14.14
C LEU A 179 -8.35 17.42 12.76
N ALA A 180 -7.72 18.60 12.68
CA ALA A 180 -7.52 19.29 11.42
C ALA A 180 -6.60 18.51 10.44
N ASP A 181 -5.55 17.85 10.95
CA ASP A 181 -4.64 17.07 10.10
C ASP A 181 -5.34 15.80 9.61
N MET A 182 -6.09 15.13 10.49
CA MET A 182 -6.88 13.95 10.12
C MET A 182 -7.95 14.30 9.10
N ARG A 183 -8.66 15.43 9.28
CA ARG A 183 -9.66 15.91 8.33
C ARG A 183 -9.03 16.24 6.97
N LEU A 184 -7.88 16.92 6.95
CA LEU A 184 -7.14 17.23 5.72
C LEU A 184 -6.79 15.95 4.96
N MET A 185 -6.16 14.98 5.63
CA MET A 185 -5.74 13.74 4.98
C MET A 185 -6.93 12.96 4.43
N ARG A 186 -8.02 12.87 5.20
CA ARG A 186 -9.25 12.21 4.76
C ARG A 186 -9.88 12.90 3.56
N LEU A 187 -10.06 14.21 3.59
CA LEU A 187 -10.67 14.97 2.47
C LEU A 187 -9.87 14.82 1.17
N LEU A 188 -8.54 14.92 1.26
CA LEU A 188 -7.67 14.76 0.11
C LEU A 188 -7.69 13.31 -0.42
N HIS A 189 -7.70 12.31 0.47
CA HIS A 189 -7.83 10.91 0.09
C HIS A 189 -9.18 10.64 -0.60
N GLU A 190 -10.30 11.02 0.03
CA GLU A 190 -11.64 10.83 -0.54
C GLU A 190 -11.78 11.47 -1.91
N LYS A 191 -11.13 12.63 -2.12
CA LYS A 191 -11.17 13.33 -3.41
C LYS A 191 -10.33 12.68 -4.49
N PHE A 192 -9.09 12.31 -4.17
CA PHE A 192 -8.06 12.00 -5.16
C PHE A 192 -7.58 10.56 -5.17
N ALA A 193 -7.99 9.74 -4.18
CA ALA A 193 -7.65 8.34 -4.18
C ALA A 193 -8.08 7.70 -5.51
N PRO A 194 -7.18 6.96 -6.17
CA PRO A 194 -7.51 6.29 -7.43
C PRO A 194 -8.74 5.39 -7.29
N VAL A 195 -9.47 5.17 -8.39
CA VAL A 195 -10.45 4.07 -8.50
C VAL A 195 -9.75 2.78 -8.04
N GLY A 196 -10.48 1.85 -7.43
CA GLY A 196 -9.96 0.65 -6.79
C GLY A 196 -9.11 0.86 -5.54
N SER A 197 -9.04 2.08 -5.00
CA SER A 197 -8.53 2.30 -3.64
C SER A 197 -9.52 1.81 -2.59
N PHE A 198 -9.02 1.46 -1.40
CA PHE A 198 -9.92 1.16 -0.29
C PHE A 198 -10.61 2.41 0.21
N VAL A 199 -11.93 2.31 0.40
CA VAL A 199 -12.69 3.27 1.20
C VAL A 199 -12.24 3.13 2.65
N ARG A 200 -11.92 4.25 3.29
CA ARG A 200 -11.38 4.28 4.65
C ARG A 200 -12.38 4.92 5.60
N SER A 201 -12.83 4.15 6.59
CA SER A 201 -13.67 4.66 7.67
C SER A 201 -12.89 5.57 8.62
N GLU A 202 -13.58 6.32 9.47
CA GLU A 202 -12.93 7.10 10.52
C GLU A 202 -12.09 6.22 11.45
N ALA A 203 -12.59 5.03 11.77
CA ALA A 203 -11.86 4.05 12.57
C ALA A 203 -10.60 3.56 11.84
N TYR A 204 -10.65 3.35 10.53
CA TYR A 204 -9.46 3.01 9.74
C TYR A 204 -8.39 4.12 9.80
N TRP A 205 -8.80 5.38 9.66
CA TRP A 205 -7.88 6.50 9.79
C TRP A 205 -7.25 6.61 11.19
N ARG A 206 -8.05 6.42 12.23
CA ARG A 206 -7.62 6.51 13.63
C ARG A 206 -6.76 5.33 14.07
N ASP A 207 -7.17 4.11 13.73
CA ASP A 207 -6.58 2.89 14.29
C ASP A 207 -5.47 2.36 13.40
N TRP A 208 -5.63 2.41 12.07
CA TRP A 208 -4.63 1.90 11.12
C TRP A 208 -3.67 2.98 10.64
N VAL A 209 -4.20 4.04 10.01
CA VAL A 209 -3.35 5.03 9.34
C VAL A 209 -2.52 5.83 10.33
N SER A 210 -3.09 6.12 11.51
CA SER A 210 -2.45 6.92 12.54
C SER A 210 -1.55 6.12 13.48
N ALA A 211 -1.60 4.78 13.45
CA ALA A 211 -0.76 3.97 14.33
C ALA A 211 0.72 4.11 13.96
N ASP A 212 1.57 4.17 14.98
CA ASP A 212 3.00 4.05 14.77
C ASP A 212 3.33 2.57 14.52
N PRO A 213 3.97 2.24 13.39
CA PRO A 213 4.25 0.85 13.05
C PRO A 213 5.26 0.25 14.03
N GLN A 214 4.98 -0.98 14.46
CA GLN A 214 5.88 -1.83 15.24
C GLN A 214 6.86 -2.63 14.36
N ASP A 215 6.76 -2.53 13.02
CA ASP A 215 7.76 -3.07 12.10
C ASP A 215 9.07 -2.27 12.19
N THR A 216 10.02 -2.78 12.97
CA THR A 216 11.32 -2.15 13.21
C THR A 216 12.21 -2.06 11.96
N ARG A 217 11.86 -2.73 10.86
CA ARG A 217 12.66 -2.67 9.63
C ARG A 217 12.40 -1.42 8.83
N ARG A 218 11.26 -0.75 9.06
CA ARG A 218 10.79 0.35 8.21
C ARG A 218 10.47 1.57 9.06
N LYS A 219 10.96 2.73 8.63
CA LYS A 219 10.59 4.02 9.23
C LYS A 219 9.55 4.68 8.34
N LEU A 220 8.32 4.77 8.86
CA LEU A 220 7.23 5.49 8.22
C LEU A 220 7.19 6.92 8.74
N VAL A 221 7.32 7.89 7.85
CA VAL A 221 7.10 9.30 8.17
C VAL A 221 5.91 9.84 7.39
N ARG A 222 5.18 10.74 8.04
CA ARG A 222 3.95 11.32 7.50
C ARG A 222 4.06 12.83 7.63
N HIS A 223 3.94 13.53 6.52
CA HIS A 223 4.00 14.98 6.50
C HIS A 223 2.72 15.56 5.90
N VAL A 224 2.32 16.71 6.41
CA VAL A 224 1.30 17.58 5.81
C VAL A 224 1.95 18.90 5.41
N LEU A 225 1.31 19.57 4.45
CA LEU A 225 1.60 20.94 4.10
C LEU A 225 0.29 21.71 4.02
N GLU A 226 0.29 22.93 4.55
CA GLU A 226 -0.80 23.89 4.40
C GLU A 226 -0.23 25.26 4.08
N ALA A 227 -0.60 25.83 2.95
CA ALA A 227 -0.11 27.13 2.48
C ALA A 227 -1.23 27.97 1.89
N SER A 228 -1.13 29.30 1.97
CA SER A 228 -2.00 30.20 1.20
C SER A 228 -1.25 30.72 -0.02
N VAL A 229 -1.83 30.53 -1.20
CA VAL A 229 -1.27 30.93 -2.49
C VAL A 229 -2.38 31.59 -3.31
N ASP A 230 -2.17 32.86 -3.68
CA ASP A 230 -3.13 33.67 -4.43
C ASP A 230 -4.55 33.67 -3.83
N GLY A 231 -4.63 33.74 -2.50
CA GLY A 231 -5.89 33.73 -1.75
C GLY A 231 -6.58 32.36 -1.68
N LYS A 232 -5.96 31.29 -2.19
CA LYS A 232 -6.43 29.90 -2.08
C LYS A 232 -5.60 29.15 -1.05
N VAL A 233 -6.27 28.31 -0.25
CA VAL A 233 -5.57 27.40 0.67
C VAL A 233 -5.19 26.14 -0.10
N VAL A 234 -3.90 25.86 -0.19
CA VAL A 234 -3.34 24.62 -0.70
C VAL A 234 -3.06 23.70 0.48
N GLN A 235 -3.55 22.47 0.42
CA GLN A 235 -3.25 21.44 1.41
C GLN A 235 -2.71 20.21 0.71
N ALA A 236 -1.78 19.53 1.38
CA ALA A 236 -1.21 18.28 0.89
C ALA A 236 -0.81 17.36 2.04
N TYR A 237 -0.68 16.07 1.76
CA TYR A 237 0.02 15.12 2.63
C TYR A 237 0.83 14.11 1.82
N LEU A 238 1.83 13.54 2.47
CA LEU A 238 2.69 12.50 1.91
C LEU A 238 3.04 11.47 3.00
N PHE A 239 2.97 10.19 2.65
CA PHE A 239 3.48 9.09 3.46
C PHE A 239 4.72 8.51 2.79
N LEU A 240 5.85 8.59 3.50
CA LEU A 240 7.14 8.10 3.05
C LEU A 240 7.60 6.97 3.95
N ASP A 241 8.10 5.91 3.34
CA ASP A 241 8.62 4.74 4.04
C ASP A 241 10.04 4.45 3.58
N MET A 242 10.93 4.14 4.51
CA MET A 242 12.32 3.82 4.25
C MET A 242 12.81 2.62 5.06
N SER A 243 13.75 1.88 4.49
CA SER A 243 14.47 0.82 5.21
C SER A 243 15.35 1.43 6.31
N THR A 244 15.15 0.98 7.55
CA THR A 244 15.97 1.38 8.71
C THR A 244 17.44 0.98 8.52
N LEU A 245 17.69 -0.20 7.96
CA LEU A 245 19.03 -0.67 7.64
C LEU A 245 19.74 0.28 6.66
N ALA A 246 19.03 0.73 5.62
CA ALA A 246 19.60 1.67 4.66
C ALA A 246 19.94 3.01 5.33
N VAL A 247 19.09 3.49 6.24
CA VAL A 247 19.33 4.70 7.02
C VAL A 247 20.56 4.56 7.90
N GLU A 248 20.64 3.47 8.67
CA GLU A 248 21.78 3.18 9.56
C GLU A 248 23.10 3.08 8.80
N GLN A 249 23.09 2.45 7.62
CA GLN A 249 24.27 2.37 6.76
C GLN A 249 24.76 3.76 6.36
N VAL A 250 23.88 4.66 5.92
CA VAL A 250 24.26 6.04 5.55
C VAL A 250 24.80 6.81 6.75
N LEU A 251 24.13 6.70 7.91
CA LEU A 251 24.52 7.41 9.14
C LEU A 251 25.88 6.94 9.67
N THR A 252 26.23 5.67 9.47
CA THR A 252 27.49 5.10 9.97
C THR A 252 28.65 5.29 8.99
N SER A 253 28.43 5.18 7.68
CA SER A 253 29.49 5.29 6.69
C SER A 253 29.76 6.72 6.23
N GLY A 254 28.79 7.64 6.37
CA GLY A 254 28.85 8.99 5.80
C GLY A 254 28.87 9.03 4.26
N LYS A 255 28.85 7.86 3.60
CA LYS A 255 28.83 7.65 2.16
C LYS A 255 28.05 6.38 1.86
N ALA A 256 26.86 6.54 1.31
CA ALA A 256 26.07 5.40 0.86
C ALA A 256 26.52 5.04 -0.56
N ASP A 257 27.38 4.03 -0.70
CA ASP A 257 27.72 3.47 -2.01
C ASP A 257 26.47 2.85 -2.69
N ILE A 258 25.42 2.60 -1.91
CA ILE A 258 24.12 2.10 -2.34
C ILE A 258 23.06 3.20 -2.14
N PRO A 259 22.26 3.54 -3.17
CA PRO A 259 21.20 4.52 -3.03
C PRO A 259 20.19 4.14 -1.95
N VAL A 260 19.76 5.12 -1.15
CA VAL A 260 18.69 4.91 -0.18
C VAL A 260 17.35 4.86 -0.91
N VAL A 261 16.66 3.73 -0.80
CA VAL A 261 15.34 3.56 -1.41
C VAL A 261 14.27 4.12 -0.47
N LEU A 262 13.52 5.08 -1.00
CA LEU A 262 12.34 5.69 -0.41
C LEU A 262 11.10 5.11 -1.13
N THR A 263 10.08 4.71 -0.38
CA THR A 263 8.78 4.35 -0.95
C THR A 263 7.76 5.43 -0.62
N VAL A 264 7.26 6.13 -1.62
CA VAL A 264 6.11 7.03 -1.42
C VAL A 264 4.85 6.16 -1.47
N ARG A 265 4.21 6.00 -0.30
CA ARG A 265 3.00 5.20 -0.15
C ARG A 265 1.77 5.98 -0.60
N GLU A 266 1.71 7.25 -0.26
CA GLU A 266 0.60 8.14 -0.60
C GLU A 266 1.11 9.55 -0.81
N PHE A 267 0.52 10.25 -1.77
CA PHE A 267 0.70 11.67 -1.97
C PHE A 267 -0.57 12.25 -2.58
N PHE A 268 -1.15 13.25 -1.93
CA PHE A 268 -2.29 13.98 -2.46
C PHE A 268 -2.18 15.45 -2.12
N VAL A 269 -2.64 16.30 -3.04
CA VAL A 269 -2.57 17.75 -2.95
C VAL A 269 -3.77 18.38 -3.64
N GLY A 270 -4.32 19.45 -3.05
CA GLY A 270 -5.46 20.16 -3.61
C GLY A 270 -5.60 21.59 -3.06
N HIS A 271 -6.37 22.42 -3.78
CA HIS A 271 -6.95 23.62 -3.19
C HIS A 271 -8.17 23.24 -2.37
N VAL A 272 -8.23 23.70 -1.11
CA VAL A 272 -9.28 23.34 -0.16
C VAL A 272 -10.07 24.57 0.25
N LYS A 273 -11.40 24.50 0.11
CA LYS A 273 -12.34 25.53 0.55
C LYS A 273 -13.54 24.87 1.25
N GLY A 274 -13.53 24.85 2.58
CA GLY A 274 -14.51 24.08 3.35
C GLY A 274 -14.28 22.59 3.17
N ASP A 275 -15.27 21.87 2.64
CA ASP A 275 -15.16 20.45 2.25
C ASP A 275 -14.90 20.26 0.73
N ASN A 276 -14.83 21.36 -0.03
CA ASN A 276 -14.56 21.29 -1.46
C ASN A 276 -13.06 21.23 -1.72
N VAL A 277 -12.65 20.26 -2.52
CA VAL A 277 -11.26 20.05 -2.94
C VAL A 277 -11.18 20.11 -4.47
N SER A 278 -10.26 20.92 -4.99
CA SER A 278 -9.95 20.99 -6.43
C SER A 278 -8.46 20.75 -6.69
N THR A 279 -8.11 20.46 -7.93
CA THR A 279 -6.72 20.21 -8.36
C THR A 279 -5.86 21.48 -8.24
N VAL A 280 -4.54 21.28 -8.17
CA VAL A 280 -3.54 22.35 -8.24
C VAL A 280 -2.85 22.34 -9.62
N PRO A 281 -2.26 23.46 -10.07
CA PRO A 281 -1.42 23.48 -11.27
C PRO A 281 -0.20 22.54 -11.15
N PRO A 282 0.33 21.99 -12.27
CA PRO A 282 1.47 21.06 -12.26
C PRO A 282 2.71 21.57 -11.52
N GLU A 283 3.05 22.85 -11.67
CA GLU A 283 4.19 23.47 -10.96
C GLU A 283 4.01 23.44 -9.43
N GLN A 284 2.80 23.72 -8.95
CA GLN A 284 2.48 23.63 -7.51
C GLN A 284 2.54 22.17 -7.06
N PHE A 285 1.96 21.25 -7.85
CA PHE A 285 1.97 19.82 -7.57
C PHE A 285 3.39 19.28 -7.36
N VAL A 286 4.28 19.54 -8.32
CA VAL A 286 5.68 19.08 -8.30
C VAL A 286 6.44 19.73 -7.15
N GLY A 287 6.35 21.05 -6.99
CA GLY A 287 7.06 21.74 -5.92
C GLY A 287 6.64 21.28 -4.52
N ILE A 288 5.35 20.97 -4.33
CA ILE A 288 4.82 20.44 -3.07
C ILE A 288 5.23 18.98 -2.86
N PHE A 289 5.23 18.15 -3.90
CA PHE A 289 5.73 16.78 -3.82
C PHE A 289 7.19 16.78 -3.38
N GLY A 290 8.05 17.56 -4.05
CA GLY A 290 9.47 17.67 -3.72
C GLY A 290 9.69 18.18 -2.29
N ALA A 291 8.92 19.16 -1.86
CA ALA A 291 8.98 19.67 -0.49
C ALA A 291 8.59 18.62 0.56
N LEU A 292 7.47 17.92 0.38
CA LEU A 292 7.07 16.88 1.33
C LEU A 292 8.03 15.68 1.34
N LEU A 293 8.62 15.36 0.18
CA LEU A 293 9.65 14.34 0.07
C LEU A 293 10.92 14.76 0.83
N LEU A 294 11.41 15.98 0.64
CA LEU A 294 12.57 16.51 1.34
C LEU A 294 12.32 16.63 2.85
N ALA A 295 11.14 17.10 3.27
CA ALA A 295 10.76 17.13 4.68
C ALA A 295 10.74 15.73 5.30
N GLY A 296 10.24 14.72 4.56
CA GLY A 296 10.29 13.32 4.97
C GLY A 296 11.73 12.81 5.15
N VAL A 297 12.61 13.12 4.19
CA VAL A 297 14.04 12.77 4.24
C VAL A 297 14.72 13.43 5.45
N ASN A 298 14.51 14.74 5.67
CA ASN A 298 15.06 15.50 6.80
C ASN A 298 14.49 15.07 8.17
N HIS A 299 13.28 14.52 8.20
CA HIS A 299 12.74 13.91 9.41
C HIS A 299 13.48 12.62 9.75
N ILE A 300 13.87 11.85 8.73
CA ILE A 300 14.48 10.55 8.95
C ILE A 300 15.96 10.68 9.25
N PHE A 301 16.67 11.46 8.45
CA PHE A 301 18.06 11.81 8.63
C PHE A 301 18.11 13.24 9.20
N ASP A 302 18.73 13.42 10.35
CA ASP A 302 18.97 14.76 10.91
C ASP A 302 19.61 15.66 9.83
N GLU A 303 19.08 16.88 9.64
CA GLU A 303 19.54 17.83 8.62
C GLU A 303 21.05 18.11 8.71
N SER A 304 21.63 17.98 9.91
CA SER A 304 23.07 18.16 10.14
C SER A 304 23.94 17.01 9.61
N ILE A 305 23.35 15.86 9.28
CA ILE A 305 24.06 14.63 8.90
C ILE A 305 23.96 14.37 7.38
N LEU A 306 22.94 14.91 6.70
CA LEU A 306 22.75 14.72 5.27
C LEU A 306 23.75 15.53 4.43
N VAL A 307 24.64 14.82 3.74
CA VAL A 307 25.45 15.39 2.68
C VAL A 307 24.62 15.46 1.40
N ASP A 308 24.69 16.58 0.68
CA ASP A 308 23.96 16.81 -0.58
C ASP A 308 24.15 15.70 -1.63
N SER A 309 25.28 14.99 -1.57
CA SER A 309 25.65 13.91 -2.48
C SER A 309 25.00 12.55 -2.20
N VAL A 310 24.18 12.41 -1.16
CA VAL A 310 23.50 11.13 -0.87
C VAL A 310 22.53 10.82 -2.01
N GLN A 311 22.70 9.64 -2.61
CA GLN A 311 21.85 9.14 -3.68
C GLN A 311 20.54 8.58 -3.10
N LEU A 312 19.42 9.05 -3.62
CA LEU A 312 18.08 8.61 -3.26
C LEU A 312 17.39 7.96 -4.45
N LYS A 313 16.56 6.95 -4.16
CA LYS A 313 15.63 6.36 -5.12
C LYS A 313 14.22 6.43 -4.57
N ALA A 314 13.38 7.31 -5.09
CA ALA A 314 11.97 7.39 -4.70
C ALA A 314 11.12 6.52 -5.63
N THR A 315 10.51 5.47 -5.08
CA THR A 315 9.64 4.53 -5.80
C THR A 315 8.18 4.72 -5.40
N PHE A 316 7.28 4.78 -6.39
CA PHE A 316 5.85 4.99 -6.21
C PHE A 316 5.02 4.53 -7.43
N PRO A 317 3.72 4.24 -7.29
CA PRO A 317 2.83 4.01 -8.41
C PRO A 317 2.75 5.25 -9.27
N ALA A 318 2.86 5.06 -10.57
CA ALA A 318 2.89 6.15 -11.54
C ALA A 318 1.62 7.03 -11.52
N ILE A 319 0.51 6.55 -10.95
CA ILE A 319 -0.67 7.40 -10.74
C ILE A 319 -0.46 8.48 -9.67
N LEU A 320 0.36 8.24 -8.63
CA LEU A 320 0.57 9.24 -7.58
C LEU A 320 1.30 10.47 -8.10
N MET A 321 2.08 10.32 -9.18
CA MET A 321 2.68 11.44 -9.89
C MET A 321 2.67 11.14 -11.40
N PRO A 322 1.61 11.57 -12.12
CA PRO A 322 1.46 11.29 -13.54
C PRO A 322 2.59 11.89 -14.38
N GLU A 323 2.99 11.18 -15.42
CA GLU A 323 4.04 11.60 -16.36
C GLU A 323 3.77 12.98 -16.96
N ALA A 324 2.52 13.27 -17.32
CA ALA A 324 2.12 14.59 -17.80
C ALA A 324 2.35 15.72 -16.80
N ALA A 325 2.22 15.47 -15.49
CA ALA A 325 2.50 16.47 -14.46
C ALA A 325 4.02 16.72 -14.34
N MET A 326 4.82 15.66 -14.44
CA MET A 326 6.28 15.78 -14.42
C MET A 326 6.83 16.43 -15.70
N ASP A 327 6.20 16.19 -16.85
CA ASP A 327 6.63 16.78 -18.14
C ASP A 327 6.19 18.24 -18.28
N ALA A 328 5.08 18.64 -17.66
CA ALA A 328 4.59 20.01 -17.69
C ALA A 328 5.52 21.03 -17.02
N VAL A 329 6.53 20.58 -16.27
CA VAL A 329 7.50 21.43 -15.56
C VAL A 329 8.94 21.27 -16.08
N ARG A 330 9.11 20.54 -17.20
CA ARG A 330 10.41 20.11 -17.73
C ARG A 330 11.31 21.26 -18.21
N ASP A 331 10.72 22.38 -18.61
CA ASP A 331 11.46 23.53 -19.15
C ASP A 331 11.93 24.50 -18.05
N SER A 332 11.87 24.08 -16.78
CA SER A 332 12.45 24.82 -15.66
C SER A 332 13.68 24.07 -15.15
N ASP A 333 14.84 24.74 -15.16
CA ASP A 333 16.07 24.30 -14.46
C ASP A 333 15.85 24.09 -12.94
N LEU A 334 14.63 24.39 -12.47
CA LEU A 334 14.19 24.32 -11.09
C LEU A 334 13.94 22.87 -10.62
N PHE A 335 13.69 21.92 -11.52
CA PHE A 335 13.29 20.54 -11.18
C PHE A 335 14.11 19.46 -11.92
N ASP A 336 15.42 19.63 -12.01
CA ASP A 336 16.33 18.67 -12.69
C ASP A 336 16.23 17.22 -12.16
N TRP A 337 15.87 17.04 -10.88
CA TRP A 337 15.62 15.72 -10.28
C TRP A 337 14.43 14.98 -10.91
N LEU A 338 13.59 15.69 -11.68
CA LEU A 338 12.54 15.11 -12.51
C LEU A 338 12.97 14.88 -13.95
N ALA A 339 14.20 15.11 -14.38
CA ALA A 339 14.54 14.95 -15.80
C ALA A 339 14.27 13.51 -16.29
N PRO A 340 13.85 13.28 -17.56
CA PRO A 340 13.43 11.96 -18.04
C PRO A 340 14.43 10.83 -17.79
N GLN A 341 15.74 11.13 -17.89
CA GLN A 341 16.83 10.18 -17.61
C GLN A 341 16.92 9.73 -16.15
N LYS A 342 16.28 10.46 -15.22
CA LYS A 342 16.20 10.12 -13.78
C LYS A 342 15.01 9.21 -13.47
N ARG A 343 14.11 8.98 -14.44
CA ARG A 343 12.86 8.22 -14.26
C ARG A 343 12.97 6.83 -14.86
N VAL A 344 12.54 5.82 -14.11
CA VAL A 344 12.37 4.45 -14.60
C VAL A 344 10.94 4.01 -14.35
N PHE A 345 10.22 3.66 -15.42
CA PHE A 345 8.90 3.05 -15.31
C PHE A 345 8.99 1.55 -15.48
N TYR A 346 8.21 0.81 -14.68
CA TYR A 346 8.12 -0.64 -14.76
C TYR A 346 6.75 -1.12 -14.31
N GLU A 347 6.42 -2.38 -14.57
CA GLU A 347 5.19 -3.00 -14.10
C GLU A 347 5.49 -3.92 -12.91
N ASP A 348 4.74 -3.74 -11.82
CA ASP A 348 4.70 -4.65 -10.70
C ASP A 348 3.58 -5.66 -10.90
N PHE A 349 3.95 -6.93 -11.07
CA PHE A 349 3.02 -8.05 -11.26
C PHE A 349 2.67 -8.76 -9.95
N GLY A 350 3.05 -8.18 -8.79
CA GLY A 350 2.77 -8.78 -7.49
C GLY A 350 1.28 -8.77 -7.13
N TRP A 351 0.48 -7.86 -7.70
CA TRP A 351 -0.95 -7.81 -7.39
C TRP A 351 -1.75 -8.84 -8.18
N MET A 352 -2.67 -9.49 -7.49
CA MET A 352 -3.63 -10.40 -8.08
C MET A 352 -5.03 -10.14 -7.55
N TRP A 353 -6.03 -10.55 -8.32
CA TRP A 353 -7.43 -10.39 -7.97
C TRP A 353 -8.25 -11.59 -8.44
N LYS A 354 -9.46 -11.71 -7.91
CA LYS A 354 -10.42 -12.74 -8.29
C LYS A 354 -11.86 -12.24 -8.12
N VAL A 355 -12.71 -12.52 -9.11
CA VAL A 355 -14.17 -12.39 -8.94
C VAL A 355 -14.67 -13.61 -8.19
N LEU A 356 -15.33 -13.40 -7.06
CA LEU A 356 -15.93 -14.48 -6.25
C LEU A 356 -17.40 -14.65 -6.56
N ARG A 357 -18.11 -13.54 -6.78
CA ARG A 357 -19.54 -13.51 -7.06
C ARG A 357 -19.83 -12.54 -8.20
N PRO A 358 -20.81 -12.85 -9.07
CA PRO A 358 -21.21 -11.90 -10.07
C PRO A 358 -21.74 -10.59 -9.48
N PHE A 359 -21.47 -9.48 -10.15
CA PHE A 359 -21.96 -8.16 -9.75
C PHE A 359 -22.28 -7.30 -10.97
N VAL A 360 -23.13 -6.28 -10.74
CA VAL A 360 -23.49 -5.27 -11.72
C VAL A 360 -23.27 -3.91 -11.09
N LEU A 361 -22.48 -3.07 -11.75
CA LEU A 361 -22.27 -1.68 -11.35
C LEU A 361 -22.90 -0.77 -12.39
N VAL A 362 -23.63 0.24 -11.92
CA VAL A 362 -24.31 1.22 -12.77
C VAL A 362 -23.71 2.58 -12.48
N SER A 363 -23.11 3.22 -13.48
CA SER A 363 -22.66 4.60 -13.31
C SER A 363 -23.82 5.55 -13.52
N HIS A 364 -24.10 6.35 -12.49
CA HIS A 364 -25.09 7.42 -12.57
C HIS A 364 -24.66 8.57 -13.50
N GLU A 365 -23.35 8.75 -13.68
CA GLU A 365 -22.77 9.84 -14.49
C GLU A 365 -22.45 9.39 -15.92
N ALA A 366 -21.84 8.20 -16.07
CA ALA A 366 -21.36 7.71 -17.37
C ALA A 366 -22.41 6.93 -18.17
N LYS A 367 -23.64 6.75 -17.64
CA LYS A 367 -24.73 5.96 -18.26
C LYS A 367 -24.27 4.59 -18.77
N SER A 368 -23.36 3.95 -18.04
CA SER A 368 -22.76 2.68 -18.42
C SER A 368 -22.95 1.63 -17.33
N ILE A 369 -23.03 0.38 -17.76
CA ILE A 369 -23.19 -0.79 -16.90
C ILE A 369 -21.94 -1.64 -17.03
N ILE A 370 -21.39 -2.04 -15.89
CA ILE A 370 -20.31 -3.01 -15.81
C ILE A 370 -20.88 -4.28 -15.19
N THR A 371 -20.72 -5.40 -15.89
CA THR A 371 -21.01 -6.73 -15.37
C THR A 371 -19.72 -7.48 -15.13
N SER A 372 -19.68 -8.35 -14.14
CA SER A 372 -18.49 -9.15 -13.77
C SER A 372 -18.14 -10.27 -14.78
N ASN A 373 -18.48 -10.13 -16.06
CA ASN A 373 -18.18 -11.12 -17.09
C ASN A 373 -16.67 -11.10 -17.45
N GLU A 374 -16.20 -12.06 -18.25
CA GLU A 374 -14.80 -12.12 -18.71
C GLU A 374 -14.34 -10.83 -19.42
N GLU A 375 -15.27 -10.04 -19.98
CA GLU A 375 -14.97 -8.76 -20.61
C GLU A 375 -14.53 -7.68 -19.58
N PHE A 376 -15.12 -7.67 -18.38
CA PHE A 376 -14.66 -6.81 -17.29
C PHE A 376 -13.28 -7.25 -16.78
N VAL A 377 -13.07 -8.56 -16.63
CA VAL A 377 -11.75 -9.13 -16.30
C VAL A 377 -10.71 -8.67 -17.31
N GLN A 378 -11.03 -8.76 -18.61
CA GLN A 378 -10.13 -8.30 -19.68
C GLN A 378 -9.90 -6.79 -19.70
N LYS A 379 -10.91 -5.98 -19.36
CA LYS A 379 -10.79 -4.51 -19.22
C LYS A 379 -9.93 -4.11 -18.02
N LEU A 380 -9.93 -4.92 -16.96
CA LEU A 380 -9.04 -4.74 -15.80
C LEU A 380 -7.61 -5.25 -16.03
N THR A 381 -7.40 -6.22 -16.93
CA THR A 381 -6.06 -6.78 -17.23
C THR A 381 -5.33 -6.10 -18.37
N LYS A 382 -6.00 -5.31 -19.21
CA LYS A 382 -5.34 -4.43 -20.16
C LYS A 382 -4.88 -3.18 -19.41
N PRO A 383 -3.69 -2.60 -19.68
CA PRO A 383 -3.41 -1.23 -19.27
C PRO A 383 -4.51 -0.38 -19.89
N ILE A 384 -5.49 0.04 -19.08
CA ILE A 384 -6.60 0.86 -19.56
C ILE A 384 -5.95 2.08 -20.19
N SER A 385 -6.02 2.19 -21.51
CA SER A 385 -5.56 3.37 -22.20
C SER A 385 -6.44 4.52 -21.72
N ILE A 386 -5.75 5.53 -21.23
CA ILE A 386 -6.16 6.62 -20.36
C ILE A 386 -7.25 7.56 -20.95
N LEU A 387 -7.88 7.21 -22.06
CA LEU A 387 -8.69 8.15 -22.86
C LEU A 387 -10.20 7.91 -22.91
N SER A 388 -10.79 6.94 -22.20
CA SER A 388 -12.26 6.78 -22.29
C SER A 388 -13.01 6.34 -21.02
N ILE A 389 -12.35 6.35 -19.87
CA ILE A 389 -13.05 6.35 -18.58
C ILE A 389 -12.35 7.41 -17.74
N ILE A 390 -13.12 8.34 -17.17
CA ILE A 390 -12.63 9.47 -16.35
C ILE A 390 -12.20 8.92 -14.96
N SER A 391 -11.35 7.90 -14.97
CA SER A 391 -11.08 6.93 -13.90
C SER A 391 -9.58 6.68 -13.75
N GLY A 392 -9.07 6.86 -12.53
CA GLY A 392 -7.73 6.38 -12.17
C GLY A 392 -7.61 4.84 -12.22
N PRO A 393 -6.40 4.26 -12.21
CA PRO A 393 -6.16 2.84 -11.99
C PRO A 393 -6.52 2.34 -10.60
N ILE A 394 -6.97 1.08 -10.55
CA ILE A 394 -7.13 0.25 -9.35
C ILE A 394 -5.85 0.22 -8.52
N ASN A 395 -5.88 0.82 -7.33
CA ASN A 395 -4.76 0.84 -6.40
C ASN A 395 -5.16 0.31 -5.01
N PRO A 396 -4.97 -0.98 -4.71
CA PRO A 396 -5.28 -1.55 -3.40
C PRO A 396 -4.15 -1.25 -2.39
N TYR A 397 -3.94 0.00 -1.99
CA TYR A 397 -2.93 0.29 -0.97
C TYR A 397 -3.33 -0.21 0.42
N GLY A 398 -2.44 -1.04 0.99
CA GLY A 398 -2.45 -1.52 2.37
C GLY A 398 -1.23 -2.38 2.74
N PHE A 399 -0.55 -3.02 1.78
CA PHE A 399 0.66 -3.81 2.04
C PHE A 399 1.69 -3.58 0.93
N LEU A 400 2.85 -3.04 1.29
CA LEU A 400 3.98 -2.98 0.37
C LEU A 400 4.60 -4.38 0.23
N LYS A 401 4.98 -4.67 -1.01
CA LYS A 401 5.97 -5.66 -1.44
C LYS A 401 7.19 -5.65 -0.51
N THR A 402 7.58 -6.84 -0.05
CA THR A 402 8.76 -7.10 0.82
C THR A 402 9.92 -7.73 0.05
N ASP A 403 9.80 -7.91 -1.26
CA ASP A 403 10.60 -8.90 -1.99
C ASP A 403 11.77 -8.32 -2.80
N ASP A 404 12.15 -7.05 -2.58
CA ASP A 404 13.36 -6.47 -3.19
C ASP A 404 14.37 -6.09 -2.09
N PHE A 405 15.02 -7.11 -1.52
CA PHE A 405 16.37 -7.07 -0.95
C PHE A 405 17.07 -8.42 -1.17
#